data_AF-A0A833TH25-F1
#
_entry.id   AF-A0A833TH25-F1
#
_cell.length_a   1.000
_cell.length_b   1.000
_cell.length_c   1.000
_cell.angle_alpha   90.00
_cell.angle_beta   90.00
_cell.angle_gamma   90.00
#
_symmetry.space_group_name_H-M   'P 1'
#
loop_
_entity.id
_entity.type
_entity.pdbx_description
1 polymer ?
#
loop_
_entity_poly.entity_id
_entity_poly.type
_entity_poly.pdbx_seq_one_letter_code
_entity_poly.pdbx_strand_id
1 'polypeptide(L)'
;MARAVWTLEELWWLVQAWEEVVNERRNAGGKKKKMGNMEFNRLIHERFVALAGGSSPRSISTIMNRKDVLQSSFEFIRSFVGNKETSGGLDWFALPTSNQRELMKTAGGKRVQPIEERVFSTLNKILKNESAMAEQSGESDSEGYDYSSEGDKFEKGMRAKKKPAPKKVTKHRSSGGKRVPVSKSALEDETGVMLSQKEEKHSKEKRRRVSSKLASSKVGMKDVLERQSDVLAGFLEKRADERSQEHERSRQEREMDQKFWAAETAKDRALLRELFSAK
;
A
#
# COMPACT_ATOMS: atom_id res chain seq x y z
N MET A 1 -19.90 11.46 -11.53
CA MET A 1 -20.45 10.18 -12.05
C MET A 1 -20.38 9.16 -10.94
N ALA A 2 -21.48 8.52 -10.56
CA ALA A 2 -21.47 7.46 -9.55
C ALA A 2 -20.60 6.29 -10.05
N ARG A 3 -19.70 5.77 -9.20
CA ARG A 3 -18.95 4.56 -9.52
C ARG A 3 -19.96 3.42 -9.66
N ALA A 4 -20.20 2.96 -10.89
CA ALA A 4 -21.13 1.86 -11.14
C ALA A 4 -20.68 0.65 -10.30
N VAL A 5 -21.57 0.24 -9.39
CA VAL A 5 -21.34 -0.89 -8.48
C VAL A 5 -21.16 -2.15 -9.32
N TRP A 6 -20.15 -2.95 -9.00
CA TRP A 6 -19.93 -4.23 -9.66
C TRP A 6 -20.95 -5.25 -9.16
N THR A 7 -21.66 -5.88 -10.08
CA THR A 7 -22.60 -6.96 -9.74
C THR A 7 -21.87 -8.30 -9.60
N LEU A 8 -22.53 -9.26 -8.95
CA LEU A 8 -21.99 -10.62 -8.80
C LEU A 8 -21.87 -11.34 -10.16
N GLU A 9 -22.79 -11.05 -11.08
CA GLU A 9 -22.76 -11.59 -12.44
C GLU A 9 -21.59 -11.01 -13.25
N GLU A 10 -21.37 -9.69 -13.18
CA GLU A 10 -20.19 -9.07 -13.81
C GLU A 10 -18.88 -9.66 -13.25
N LEU A 11 -18.80 -9.92 -11.94
CA LEU A 11 -17.63 -10.57 -11.36
C LEU A 11 -17.44 -12.00 -11.89
N TRP A 12 -18.53 -12.74 -12.04
CA TRP A 12 -18.49 -14.09 -12.60
C TRP A 12 -18.03 -14.09 -14.06
N TRP A 13 -18.57 -13.22 -14.91
CA TRP A 13 -18.15 -13.08 -16.31
C TRP A 13 -16.67 -12.72 -16.44
N LEU A 14 -16.15 -11.87 -15.54
CA LEU A 14 -14.73 -11.54 -15.52
C LEU A 14 -13.87 -12.79 -15.25
N VAL A 15 -14.21 -13.57 -14.22
CA VAL A 15 -13.44 -14.77 -13.89
C VAL A 15 -13.55 -15.83 -14.98
N GLN A 16 -14.72 -15.97 -15.59
CA GLN A 16 -14.92 -16.86 -16.73
C GLN A 16 -14.10 -16.43 -17.96
N ALA A 17 -14.15 -15.14 -18.32
CA ALA A 17 -13.35 -14.59 -19.41
C ALA A 17 -11.85 -14.79 -19.18
N TRP A 18 -11.38 -14.62 -17.94
CA TRP A 18 -9.99 -14.87 -17.57
C TRP A 18 -9.64 -16.36 -17.70
N GLU A 19 -10.48 -17.26 -17.24
CA GLU A 19 -10.29 -18.71 -17.38
C GLU A 19 -10.16 -19.13 -18.86
N GLU A 20 -11.05 -18.63 -19.72
CA GLU A 20 -11.04 -18.92 -21.15
C GLU A 20 -9.72 -18.49 -21.81
N VAL A 21 -9.24 -17.26 -21.53
CA VAL A 21 -7.98 -16.75 -22.11
C VAL A 21 -6.77 -17.53 -21.60
N VAL A 22 -6.75 -17.91 -20.32
CA VAL A 22 -5.66 -18.74 -19.74
C VAL A 22 -5.66 -20.14 -20.37
N ASN A 23 -6.83 -20.73 -20.60
CA ASN A 23 -6.95 -22.01 -21.29
C ASN A 23 -6.54 -21.93 -22.76
N GLU A 24 -6.90 -20.85 -23.46
CA GLU A 24 -6.44 -20.60 -24.85
C GLU A 24 -4.92 -20.47 -24.92
N ARG A 25 -4.31 -19.74 -23.97
CA ARG A 25 -2.85 -19.62 -23.86
C ARG A 25 -2.19 -20.97 -23.61
N ARG A 26 -2.80 -21.82 -22.77
CA ARG A 26 -2.33 -23.19 -22.49
C ARG A 26 -2.42 -24.09 -23.72
N ASN A 27 -3.54 -24.05 -24.42
CA ASN A 27 -3.77 -24.89 -25.61
C ASN A 27 -2.95 -24.43 -26.82
N ALA A 28 -2.49 -23.17 -26.85
CA ALA A 28 -1.60 -22.64 -27.88
C ALA A 28 -0.14 -23.18 -27.81
N GLY A 29 0.13 -24.10 -26.88
CA GLY A 29 1.38 -24.85 -26.65
C GLY A 29 2.44 -24.77 -27.76
N GLY A 30 3.48 -23.97 -27.50
CA GLY A 30 4.78 -24.03 -28.18
C GLY A 30 4.89 -23.45 -29.59
N LYS A 31 3.80 -23.12 -30.29
CA LYS A 31 3.86 -22.63 -31.69
C LYS A 31 3.47 -21.17 -31.90
N LYS A 32 2.85 -20.52 -30.90
CA LYS A 32 2.50 -19.10 -30.98
C LYS A 32 3.46 -18.26 -30.16
N LYS A 33 3.88 -17.12 -30.74
CA LYS A 33 4.63 -16.04 -30.08
C LYS A 33 4.06 -15.80 -28.67
N LYS A 34 4.94 -15.72 -27.65
CA LYS A 34 4.55 -15.38 -26.27
C LYS A 34 3.58 -14.20 -26.33
N MET A 35 2.35 -14.41 -25.87
CA MET A 35 1.34 -13.36 -25.84
C MET A 35 1.78 -12.30 -24.82
N GLY A 36 1.96 -11.06 -25.28
CA GLY A 36 2.31 -9.95 -24.41
C GLY A 36 1.17 -9.61 -23.45
N ASN A 37 1.50 -8.98 -22.32
CA ASN A 37 0.54 -8.64 -21.27
C ASN A 37 -0.61 -7.74 -21.79
N MET A 38 -0.30 -6.78 -22.67
CA MET A 38 -1.31 -5.93 -23.30
C MET A 38 -2.32 -6.72 -24.13
N GLU A 39 -1.86 -7.69 -24.92
CA GLU A 39 -2.71 -8.55 -25.73
C GLU A 39 -3.56 -9.48 -24.85
N PHE A 40 -2.96 -10.03 -23.79
CA PHE A 40 -3.67 -10.84 -22.80
C PHE A 40 -4.82 -10.07 -22.14
N ASN A 41 -4.55 -8.84 -21.68
CA ASN A 41 -5.56 -7.99 -21.06
C ASN A 41 -6.66 -7.58 -22.04
N ARG A 42 -6.30 -7.36 -23.31
CA ARG A 42 -7.26 -7.08 -24.37
C ARG A 42 -8.18 -8.28 -24.61
N LEU A 43 -7.66 -9.49 -24.72
CA LEU A 43 -8.47 -10.69 -24.91
C LEU A 43 -9.43 -10.95 -23.74
N ILE A 44 -9.00 -10.71 -22.50
CA ILE A 44 -9.88 -10.82 -21.34
C ILE A 44 -11.05 -9.83 -21.47
N HIS A 45 -10.77 -8.59 -21.88
CA HIS A 45 -11.82 -7.60 -22.11
C HIS A 45 -12.77 -7.99 -23.24
N GLU A 46 -12.26 -8.48 -24.37
CA GLU A 46 -13.09 -8.93 -25.49
C GLU A 46 -14.01 -10.09 -25.09
N ARG A 47 -13.49 -11.08 -24.37
CA ARG A 47 -14.30 -12.20 -23.82
C ARG A 47 -15.32 -11.72 -22.81
N PHE A 48 -14.93 -10.79 -21.93
CA PHE A 48 -15.87 -10.18 -20.99
C PHE A 48 -17.02 -9.48 -21.70
N VAL A 49 -16.74 -8.68 -22.73
CA VAL A 49 -17.76 -7.97 -23.52
C VAL A 49 -18.67 -8.97 -24.23
N ALA A 50 -18.13 -10.06 -24.77
CA ALA A 50 -18.92 -11.12 -25.39
C ALA A 50 -19.88 -11.77 -24.38
N LEU A 51 -19.42 -12.08 -23.17
CA LEU A 51 -20.25 -12.64 -22.09
C LEU A 51 -21.29 -11.64 -21.56
N ALA A 52 -21.00 -10.34 -21.59
CA ALA A 52 -21.92 -9.27 -21.21
C ALA A 52 -22.99 -8.98 -22.29
N GLY A 53 -23.10 -9.79 -23.34
CA GLY A 53 -24.07 -9.60 -24.42
C GLY A 53 -23.60 -8.66 -25.54
N GLY A 54 -22.29 -8.49 -25.70
CA GLY A 54 -21.67 -7.75 -26.81
C GLY A 54 -21.44 -6.26 -26.55
N SER A 55 -21.84 -5.73 -25.40
CA SER A 55 -21.55 -4.35 -25.00
C SER A 55 -21.37 -4.25 -23.49
N SER A 56 -20.35 -3.51 -23.05
CA SER A 56 -20.11 -3.23 -21.64
C SER A 56 -19.66 -1.79 -21.44
N PRO A 57 -20.13 -1.09 -20.39
CA PRO A 57 -19.66 0.24 -20.03
C PRO A 57 -18.26 0.22 -19.37
N ARG A 58 -17.68 -0.97 -19.13
CA ARG A 58 -16.39 -1.11 -18.43
C ARG A 58 -15.22 -1.03 -19.42
N SER A 59 -14.29 -0.11 -19.15
CA SER A 59 -13.03 -0.02 -19.88
C SER A 59 -12.07 -1.16 -19.49
N ILE A 60 -11.11 -1.48 -20.38
CA ILE A 60 -10.04 -2.47 -20.12
C ILE A 60 -9.37 -2.20 -18.77
N SER A 61 -8.97 -0.95 -18.49
CA SER A 61 -8.36 -0.55 -17.22
C SER A 61 -9.26 -0.87 -16.01
N THR A 62 -10.57 -0.65 -16.12
CA THR A 62 -11.51 -0.95 -15.02
C THR A 62 -11.59 -2.45 -14.76
N ILE A 63 -11.56 -3.26 -15.82
CA ILE A 63 -11.55 -4.72 -15.70
C ILE A 63 -10.23 -5.22 -15.09
N MET A 64 -9.09 -4.68 -15.53
CA MET A 64 -7.78 -5.09 -14.99
C MET A 64 -7.62 -4.71 -13.52
N ASN A 65 -7.98 -3.48 -13.14
CA ASN A 65 -8.02 -3.08 -11.74
C ASN A 65 -8.92 -4.01 -10.91
N ARG A 66 -10.02 -4.50 -11.50
CA ARG A 66 -10.93 -5.44 -10.84
C ARG A 66 -10.29 -6.82 -10.68
N LYS A 67 -9.61 -7.31 -11.71
CA LYS A 67 -8.83 -8.54 -11.70
C LYS A 67 -7.77 -8.52 -10.60
N ASP A 68 -7.02 -7.43 -10.46
CA ASP A 68 -5.98 -7.29 -9.44
C ASP A 68 -6.54 -7.32 -8.01
N VAL A 69 -7.71 -6.66 -7.80
CA VAL A 69 -8.44 -6.74 -6.53
C VAL A 69 -8.91 -8.17 -6.24
N LEU A 70 -9.39 -8.90 -7.25
CA LEU A 70 -9.80 -10.30 -7.09
C LEU A 70 -8.62 -11.20 -6.75
N GLN A 71 -7.47 -10.99 -7.39
CA GLN A 71 -6.24 -11.74 -7.09
C GLN A 71 -5.74 -11.46 -5.67
N SER A 72 -5.67 -10.18 -5.27
CA SER A 72 -5.30 -9.79 -3.90
C SER A 72 -6.24 -10.41 -2.85
N SER A 73 -7.54 -10.43 -3.17
CA SER A 73 -8.56 -11.04 -2.32
C SER A 73 -8.42 -12.55 -2.22
N PHE A 74 -8.13 -13.22 -3.33
CA PHE A 74 -7.85 -14.65 -3.35
C PHE A 74 -6.63 -15.00 -2.49
N GLU A 75 -5.53 -14.26 -2.64
CA GLU A 75 -4.30 -14.49 -1.87
C GLU A 75 -4.53 -14.33 -0.37
N PHE A 76 -5.31 -13.32 0.02
CA PHE A 76 -5.71 -13.10 1.40
C PHE A 76 -6.55 -14.27 1.95
N ILE A 77 -7.59 -14.69 1.23
CA ILE A 77 -8.45 -15.80 1.67
C ILE A 77 -7.62 -17.09 1.75
N ARG A 78 -6.74 -17.34 0.78
CA ARG A 78 -5.86 -18.52 0.76
C ARG A 78 -4.90 -18.53 1.94
N SER A 79 -4.30 -17.39 2.30
CA SER A 79 -3.40 -17.30 3.45
C SER A 79 -4.16 -17.44 4.77
N PHE A 80 -5.37 -16.88 4.87
CA PHE A 80 -6.24 -17.03 6.02
C PHE A 80 -6.63 -18.50 6.26
N VAL A 81 -7.10 -19.20 5.22
CA VAL A 81 -7.47 -20.62 5.29
C VAL A 81 -6.25 -21.52 5.53
N GLY A 82 -5.08 -21.17 4.98
CA GLY A 82 -3.84 -21.91 5.18
C GLY A 82 -3.26 -21.77 6.60
N ASN A 83 -3.48 -20.63 7.26
CA ASN A 83 -2.96 -20.36 8.59
C ASN A 83 -4.00 -20.71 9.67
N LYS A 84 -3.97 -21.97 10.13
CA LYS A 84 -4.88 -22.48 11.17
C LYS A 84 -4.77 -21.73 12.51
N GLU A 85 -3.60 -21.18 12.82
CA GLU A 85 -3.38 -20.40 14.05
C GLU A 85 -4.11 -19.05 13.99
N THR A 86 -4.19 -18.44 12.81
CA THR A 86 -4.86 -17.15 12.61
C THR A 86 -6.36 -17.31 12.41
N SER A 87 -6.80 -18.37 11.72
CA SER A 87 -8.22 -18.63 11.45
C SER A 87 -8.95 -19.29 12.61
N GLY A 88 -8.23 -19.88 13.57
CA GLY A 88 -8.84 -20.64 14.67
C GLY A 88 -9.63 -21.87 14.19
N GLY A 89 -9.36 -22.35 12.98
CA GLY A 89 -10.11 -23.43 12.34
C GLY A 89 -11.49 -23.03 11.78
N LEU A 90 -11.79 -21.73 11.69
CA LEU A 90 -13.02 -21.24 11.10
C LEU A 90 -12.98 -21.35 9.57
N ASP A 91 -14.07 -21.86 8.99
CA ASP A 91 -14.26 -21.84 7.54
C ASP A 91 -14.61 -20.43 7.08
N TRP A 92 -13.81 -19.88 6.17
CA TRP A 92 -13.95 -18.52 5.65
C TRP A 92 -15.33 -18.28 5.02
N PHE A 93 -15.84 -19.25 4.24
CA PHE A 93 -17.08 -19.11 3.50
C PHE A 93 -18.33 -19.29 4.37
N ALA A 94 -18.19 -19.96 5.52
CA ALA A 94 -19.24 -20.03 6.55
C ALA A 94 -19.35 -18.75 7.39
N LEU A 95 -18.36 -17.84 7.33
CA LEU A 95 -18.41 -16.58 8.08
C LEU A 95 -19.46 -15.63 7.50
N PRO A 96 -20.18 -14.88 8.36
CA PRO A 96 -21.02 -13.78 7.91
C PRO A 96 -20.23 -12.75 7.10
N THR A 97 -20.84 -12.20 6.06
CA THR A 97 -20.18 -11.21 5.17
C THR A 97 -19.72 -9.95 5.93
N SER A 98 -20.36 -9.61 7.06
CA SER A 98 -19.89 -8.54 7.96
C SER A 98 -18.50 -8.85 8.51
N ASN A 99 -18.30 -10.06 9.02
CA ASN A 99 -17.07 -10.49 9.67
C ASN A 99 -15.96 -10.67 8.64
N GLN A 100 -16.28 -11.22 7.46
CA GLN A 100 -15.35 -11.26 6.33
C GLN A 100 -14.83 -9.87 5.98
N ARG A 101 -15.71 -8.86 5.90
CA ARG A 101 -15.31 -7.46 5.61
C ARG A 101 -14.44 -6.87 6.72
N GLU A 102 -14.72 -7.18 7.98
CA GLU A 102 -13.89 -6.71 9.11
C GLU A 102 -12.49 -7.31 9.07
N LEU A 103 -12.37 -8.62 8.85
CA LEU A 103 -11.08 -9.29 8.70
C LEU A 103 -10.28 -8.77 7.50
N MET A 104 -10.95 -8.47 6.38
CA MET A 104 -10.28 -7.89 5.21
C MET A 104 -9.80 -6.45 5.45
N LYS A 105 -10.54 -5.66 6.25
CA LYS A 105 -10.13 -4.30 6.59
C LYS A 105 -8.85 -4.28 7.42
N THR A 106 -8.69 -5.22 8.36
CA THR A 106 -7.52 -5.28 9.23
C THR A 106 -6.26 -5.77 8.51
N ALA A 107 -6.41 -6.60 7.47
CA ALA A 107 -5.28 -7.22 6.80
C ALA A 107 -4.88 -6.62 5.43
N GLY A 108 -5.77 -5.91 4.74
CA GLY A 108 -5.49 -5.42 3.38
C GLY A 108 -6.30 -4.21 2.90
N GLY A 109 -7.16 -3.63 3.75
CA GLY A 109 -7.85 -2.37 3.47
C GLY A 109 -8.67 -2.37 2.17
N LYS A 110 -8.48 -1.35 1.31
CA LYS A 110 -9.26 -1.11 0.09
C LYS A 110 -9.00 -2.10 -1.06
N ARG A 111 -7.93 -2.90 -0.98
CA ARG A 111 -7.50 -3.80 -2.09
C ARG A 111 -8.15 -5.18 -2.05
N VAL A 112 -8.88 -5.48 -0.98
CA VAL A 112 -9.41 -6.82 -0.70
C VAL A 112 -10.93 -6.72 -0.54
N GLN A 113 -11.68 -7.62 -1.18
CA GLN A 113 -13.14 -7.65 -1.13
C GLN A 113 -13.68 -9.05 -0.92
N PRO A 114 -14.85 -9.22 -0.27
CA PRO A 114 -15.48 -10.52 -0.14
C PRO A 114 -15.74 -11.13 -1.52
N ILE A 115 -15.37 -12.39 -1.68
CA ILE A 115 -15.54 -13.16 -2.91
C ILE A 115 -16.40 -14.39 -2.59
N GLU A 116 -17.30 -14.76 -3.50
CA GLU A 116 -18.08 -15.98 -3.39
C GLU A 116 -17.24 -17.24 -3.60
N GLU A 117 -17.63 -18.34 -2.97
CA GLU A 117 -16.90 -19.62 -3.04
C GLU A 117 -16.69 -20.12 -4.47
N ARG A 118 -17.70 -19.97 -5.35
CA ARG A 118 -17.59 -20.33 -6.77
C ARG A 118 -16.47 -19.56 -7.48
N VAL A 119 -16.38 -18.26 -7.23
CA VAL A 119 -15.38 -17.38 -7.84
C VAL A 119 -14.00 -17.73 -7.29
N PHE A 120 -13.89 -17.97 -5.98
CA PHE A 120 -12.65 -18.37 -5.33
C PHE A 120 -12.11 -19.70 -5.89
N SER A 121 -12.98 -20.69 -6.06
CA SER A 121 -12.63 -22.01 -6.59
C SER A 121 -12.09 -21.93 -8.01
N THR A 122 -12.70 -21.11 -8.87
CA THR A 122 -12.23 -20.88 -10.24
C THR A 122 -10.90 -20.10 -10.25
N LEU A 123 -10.77 -19.04 -9.44
CA LEU A 123 -9.50 -18.31 -9.29
C LEU A 123 -8.35 -19.22 -8.85
N ASN A 124 -8.60 -20.17 -7.94
CA ASN A 124 -7.60 -21.15 -7.53
C ASN A 124 -7.11 -22.01 -8.70
N LYS A 125 -8.00 -22.39 -9.63
CA LYS A 125 -7.64 -23.15 -10.83
C LYS A 125 -6.84 -22.28 -11.81
N ILE A 126 -7.31 -21.07 -12.07
CA ILE A 126 -6.66 -20.11 -12.99
C ILE A 126 -5.23 -19.83 -12.52
N LEU A 127 -5.05 -19.45 -11.26
CA LEU A 127 -3.75 -19.04 -10.72
C LEU A 127 -2.77 -20.23 -10.61
N LYS A 128 -3.25 -21.44 -10.30
CA LYS A 128 -2.42 -22.65 -10.38
C LYS A 128 -1.96 -22.96 -11.81
N ASN A 129 -2.83 -22.72 -12.80
CA ASN A 129 -2.47 -22.89 -14.20
C ASN A 129 -1.45 -21.82 -14.63
N GLU A 130 -1.63 -20.57 -14.23
CA GLU A 130 -0.67 -19.49 -14.52
C GLU A 130 0.71 -19.76 -13.88
N SER A 131 0.76 -20.24 -12.62
CA SER A 131 2.03 -20.59 -11.96
C SER A 131 2.73 -21.77 -12.63
N ALA A 132 1.98 -22.81 -13.02
CA ALA A 132 2.55 -23.95 -13.75
C ALA A 132 3.13 -23.56 -15.12
N MET A 133 2.58 -22.52 -15.76
CA MET A 133 3.11 -21.99 -17.01
C MET A 133 4.34 -21.10 -16.80
N ALA A 134 4.40 -20.34 -15.70
CA ALA A 134 5.57 -19.54 -15.34
C ALA A 134 6.80 -20.41 -15.05
N GLU A 135 6.63 -21.55 -14.37
CA GLU A 135 7.71 -22.49 -14.07
C GLU A 135 8.25 -23.23 -15.31
N GLN A 136 7.46 -23.36 -16.37
CA GLN A 136 7.93 -23.92 -17.66
C GLN A 136 8.71 -22.92 -18.52
N SER A 137 8.64 -21.62 -18.21
CA SER A 137 9.27 -20.55 -19.00
C SER A 137 10.43 -19.89 -18.26
N GLY A 138 11.27 -20.66 -17.58
CA GLY A 138 12.43 -20.16 -16.82
C GLY A 138 13.29 -19.19 -17.62
N GLU A 139 13.02 -17.90 -17.45
CA GLU A 139 13.88 -16.76 -17.81
C GLU A 139 13.31 -15.55 -17.09
N SER A 140 14.16 -14.91 -16.28
CA SER A 140 13.86 -13.75 -15.46
C SER A 140 13.76 -12.49 -16.33
N ASP A 141 12.58 -12.18 -16.85
CA ASP A 141 12.28 -10.83 -17.34
C ASP A 141 11.98 -9.91 -16.13
N SER A 142 13.06 -9.36 -15.58
CA SER A 142 13.05 -8.15 -14.77
C SER A 142 12.72 -6.96 -15.68
N GLU A 143 11.48 -6.88 -16.17
CA GLU A 143 10.97 -5.67 -16.82
C GLU A 143 10.41 -4.74 -15.74
N GLY A 144 11.12 -3.61 -15.57
CA GLY A 144 10.79 -2.56 -14.62
C GLY A 144 9.36 -2.08 -14.79
N TYR A 145 8.61 -2.16 -13.71
CA TYR A 145 7.31 -1.53 -13.55
C TYR A 145 7.48 -0.01 -13.63
N ASP A 146 7.35 0.54 -14.84
CA ASP A 146 7.09 1.96 -15.06
C ASP A 146 5.70 2.26 -14.46
N TYR A 147 5.72 2.69 -13.20
CA TYR A 147 4.59 3.29 -12.53
C TYR A 147 4.35 4.66 -13.18
N SER A 148 3.68 4.64 -14.34
CA SER A 148 3.14 5.83 -14.96
C SER A 148 2.02 6.36 -14.06
N SER A 149 2.43 7.13 -13.06
CA SER A 149 1.60 7.84 -12.11
C SER A 149 0.82 8.91 -12.86
N GLU A 150 -0.36 8.56 -13.38
CA GLU A 150 -1.41 9.52 -13.76
C GLU A 150 -1.98 10.20 -12.49
N GLY A 151 -1.15 11.01 -11.85
CA GLY A 151 -1.42 11.58 -10.54
C GLY A 151 -0.96 13.02 -10.41
N ASP A 152 -1.16 13.89 -11.42
CA ASP A 152 -1.12 15.34 -11.16
C ASP A 152 -1.90 16.20 -12.18
N LYS A 153 -3.22 16.03 -12.23
CA LYS A 153 -4.13 16.97 -12.91
C LYS A 153 -5.27 17.41 -12.00
N PHE A 154 -4.98 17.78 -10.75
CA PHE A 154 -5.97 18.47 -9.91
C PHE A 154 -5.31 19.33 -8.83
N GLU A 155 -4.62 20.41 -9.22
CA GLU A 155 -4.56 21.60 -8.36
C GLU A 155 -4.56 22.91 -9.14
N LYS A 156 -5.51 23.76 -8.76
CA LYS A 156 -5.47 25.23 -8.76
C LYS A 156 -5.57 25.97 -10.10
N GLY A 157 -6.74 25.86 -10.70
CA GLY A 157 -7.43 27.04 -11.21
C GLY A 157 -7.96 27.90 -10.05
N MET A 158 -7.16 28.85 -9.53
CA MET A 158 -7.64 30.04 -8.80
C MET A 158 -6.56 31.13 -8.75
N ARG A 159 -6.44 31.92 -9.82
CA ARG A 159 -5.95 33.31 -9.75
C ARG A 159 -6.81 34.21 -10.65
N ALA A 160 -8.08 34.35 -10.27
CA ALA A 160 -8.92 35.41 -10.81
C ALA A 160 -8.58 36.73 -10.10
N LYS A 161 -8.23 37.71 -10.92
CA LYS A 161 -7.84 39.08 -10.58
C LYS A 161 -8.95 39.76 -9.76
N LYS A 162 -8.67 40.14 -8.50
CA LYS A 162 -9.48 41.13 -7.77
C LYS A 162 -8.93 42.53 -8.07
N LYS A 163 -9.78 43.36 -8.70
CA LYS A 163 -9.59 44.80 -8.85
C LYS A 163 -9.67 45.48 -7.46
N PRO A 164 -8.87 46.52 -7.17
CA PRO A 164 -9.00 47.28 -5.94
C PRO A 164 -10.10 48.35 -6.07
N ALA A 165 -10.89 48.52 -5.01
CA ALA A 165 -11.86 49.60 -4.81
C ALA A 165 -11.64 50.26 -3.43
N PRO A 166 -12.15 51.48 -3.19
CA PRO A 166 -11.36 52.57 -2.58
C PRO A 166 -11.40 52.65 -1.05
N LYS A 167 -10.34 53.30 -0.52
CA LYS A 167 -10.12 53.62 0.89
C LYS A 167 -11.14 54.65 1.40
N LYS A 168 -11.81 54.35 2.52
CA LYS A 168 -12.45 55.37 3.38
C LYS A 168 -11.55 55.70 4.57
N VAL A 169 -11.51 57.00 4.82
CA VAL A 169 -10.77 57.74 5.84
C VAL A 169 -11.38 57.52 7.22
N THR A 170 -10.56 57.22 8.22
CA THR A 170 -10.82 57.61 9.62
C THR A 170 -9.51 57.89 10.34
N LYS A 171 -9.34 59.15 10.74
CA LYS A 171 -8.39 59.68 11.73
C LYS A 171 -8.52 58.96 13.06
N HIS A 172 -7.42 58.71 13.77
CA HIS A 172 -7.28 59.07 15.19
C HIS A 172 -5.79 59.29 15.54
N ARG A 173 -5.57 60.26 16.44
CA ARG A 173 -4.31 60.93 16.80
C ARG A 173 -3.52 60.17 17.87
N SER A 174 -2.22 60.52 17.93
CA SER A 174 -1.31 60.56 19.10
C SER A 174 -1.01 59.23 19.82
N SER A 175 0.19 58.93 20.32
CA SER A 175 1.45 59.65 20.58
C SER A 175 2.47 58.54 20.89
N GLY A 176 3.69 58.56 20.34
CA GLY A 176 4.85 59.02 21.09
C GLY A 176 5.59 57.85 21.78
N GLY A 177 6.79 57.51 21.31
CA GLY A 177 7.66 56.55 22.02
C GLY A 177 8.77 55.94 21.17
N LYS A 178 9.93 56.59 21.13
CA LYS A 178 11.21 56.10 20.58
C LYS A 178 11.70 54.85 21.35
N ARG A 179 12.30 53.88 20.65
CA ARG A 179 13.73 53.48 20.74
C ARG A 179 13.98 52.18 19.95
N VAL A 180 15.16 52.13 19.34
CA VAL A 180 15.75 51.08 18.50
C VAL A 180 16.77 50.29 19.37
N PRO A 181 17.61 49.41 18.79
CA PRO A 181 17.49 47.97 18.49
C PRO A 181 18.31 47.10 19.47
N VAL A 182 18.39 45.77 19.27
CA VAL A 182 19.50 44.82 19.63
C VAL A 182 18.96 43.41 19.35
N SER A 183 19.41 42.67 18.32
CA SER A 183 20.63 41.83 18.19
C SER A 183 20.33 40.35 18.47
N LYS A 184 20.80 39.46 17.56
CA LYS A 184 21.40 38.12 17.79
C LYS A 184 20.55 37.09 18.58
N SER A 185 20.60 35.77 18.43
CA SER A 185 21.32 34.74 17.69
C SER A 185 20.74 33.43 18.28
N ALA A 186 20.54 32.38 17.49
CA ALA A 186 21.23 31.08 17.66
C ALA A 186 20.79 30.19 18.84
N LEU A 187 21.02 28.89 18.63
CA LEU A 187 21.42 27.88 19.62
C LEU A 187 20.33 26.94 20.21
N GLU A 188 20.61 25.65 19.96
CA GLU A 188 20.46 24.42 20.78
C GLU A 188 19.16 23.61 20.75
N ASP A 189 19.32 22.42 20.13
CA ASP A 189 19.32 21.10 20.79
C ASP A 189 18.65 21.00 22.17
N GLU A 190 17.57 20.21 22.25
CA GLU A 190 17.18 19.56 23.50
C GLU A 190 16.82 18.09 23.29
N THR A 191 17.78 17.25 23.65
CA THR A 191 17.61 15.92 24.23
C THR A 191 16.61 15.92 25.37
N GLY A 192 15.51 15.16 25.23
CA GLY A 192 14.53 14.93 26.29
C GLY A 192 14.64 13.52 26.89
N VAL A 193 15.49 13.39 27.93
CA VAL A 193 15.43 12.33 28.95
C VAL A 193 14.59 12.87 30.11
N MET A 194 13.53 12.18 30.52
CA MET A 194 12.93 12.24 31.88
C MET A 194 12.11 10.97 32.12
N LEU A 195 12.51 10.10 33.06
CA LEU A 195 12.11 10.12 34.48
C LEU A 195 10.57 10.05 34.66
N SER A 196 10.05 8.97 35.24
CA SER A 196 9.97 8.88 36.70
C SER A 196 9.10 7.71 37.16
N GLN A 197 9.59 7.06 38.21
CA GLN A 197 8.88 6.12 39.08
C GLN A 197 7.69 6.81 39.77
N LYS A 198 6.60 6.07 39.99
CA LYS A 198 5.80 6.24 41.21
C LYS A 198 5.08 4.95 41.57
N GLU A 199 5.49 4.39 42.70
CA GLU A 199 4.86 3.29 43.42
C GLU A 199 3.60 3.73 44.20
N GLU A 200 2.91 2.71 44.72
CA GLU A 200 1.98 2.67 45.85
C GLU A 200 0.48 2.93 45.57
N LYS A 201 -0.50 2.27 46.20
CA LYS A 201 -0.61 1.07 47.06
C LYS A 201 -2.12 0.78 47.24
N HIS A 202 -2.44 -0.50 47.49
CA HIS A 202 -3.58 -1.04 48.26
C HIS A 202 -5.05 -0.76 47.88
N SER A 203 -5.76 -1.86 47.56
CA SER A 203 -6.93 -2.29 48.33
C SER A 203 -7.16 -3.80 48.22
N LYS A 204 -7.45 -4.42 49.37
CA LYS A 204 -7.63 -5.87 49.59
C LYS A 204 -9.04 -6.29 49.18
N GLU A 205 -9.19 -7.37 48.41
CA GLU A 205 -10.48 -8.06 48.27
C GLU A 205 -10.26 -9.58 48.41
N LYS A 206 -11.08 -10.18 49.26
CA LYS A 206 -10.91 -11.48 49.89
C LYS A 206 -11.84 -12.47 49.19
N ARG A 207 -11.34 -13.36 48.32
CA ARG A 207 -12.15 -14.46 47.76
C ARG A 207 -11.45 -15.82 47.76
N ARG A 208 -12.08 -16.70 48.57
CA ARG A 208 -12.06 -18.16 48.66
C ARG A 208 -11.12 -18.95 47.73
N ARG A 209 -10.20 -19.67 48.37
CA ARG A 209 -9.45 -20.81 47.81
C ARG A 209 -10.40 -21.95 47.44
N VAL A 210 -10.40 -22.36 46.17
CA VAL A 210 -10.75 -23.71 45.74
C VAL A 210 -9.43 -24.38 45.37
N SER A 211 -9.03 -25.38 46.15
CA SER A 211 -7.81 -26.15 45.92
C SER A 211 -8.09 -27.25 44.90
N SER A 212 -7.89 -26.98 43.62
CA SER A 212 -7.73 -28.02 42.61
C SER A 212 -6.23 -28.25 42.39
N LYS A 213 -5.72 -29.35 42.95
CA LYS A 213 -4.42 -29.93 42.60
C LYS A 213 -4.44 -30.28 41.12
N LEU A 214 -3.81 -29.46 40.30
CA LEU A 214 -3.35 -29.83 38.96
C LEU A 214 -1.83 -29.72 38.97
N ALA A 215 -1.18 -30.86 38.73
CA ALA A 215 0.25 -31.00 38.65
C ALA A 215 0.79 -30.04 37.58
N SER A 216 1.50 -28.99 38.02
CA SER A 216 2.07 -27.98 37.14
C SER A 216 3.26 -28.57 36.39
N SER A 217 3.18 -28.59 35.06
CA SER A 217 4.38 -28.68 34.23
C SER A 217 5.30 -27.51 34.58
N LYS A 218 6.53 -27.83 34.97
CA LYS A 218 7.62 -26.90 35.35
C LYS A 218 8.21 -26.17 34.12
N VAL A 219 7.38 -25.66 33.22
CA VAL A 219 7.80 -24.55 32.37
C VAL A 219 7.28 -23.31 33.08
N GLY A 220 8.18 -22.65 33.80
CA GLY A 220 7.78 -21.54 34.67
C GLY A 220 7.15 -20.45 33.82
N MET A 221 6.09 -19.81 34.30
CA MET A 221 5.52 -18.63 33.65
C MET A 221 6.57 -17.53 33.37
N LYS A 222 7.66 -17.54 34.15
CA LYS A 222 8.85 -16.73 33.94
C LYS A 222 9.55 -17.01 32.59
N ASP A 223 9.71 -18.28 32.22
CA ASP A 223 10.34 -18.69 30.97
C ASP A 223 9.51 -18.27 29.75
N VAL A 224 8.18 -18.25 29.91
CA VAL A 224 7.25 -17.77 28.87
C VAL A 224 7.38 -16.25 28.70
N LEU A 225 7.44 -15.50 29.81
CA LEU A 225 7.62 -14.05 29.78
C LEU A 225 8.96 -13.65 29.18
N GLU A 226 10.04 -14.36 29.52
CA GLU A 226 11.39 -14.12 28.99
C GLU A 226 11.45 -14.37 27.48
N ARG A 227 10.87 -15.48 27.01
CA ARG A 227 10.76 -15.74 25.56
C ARG A 227 9.95 -14.68 24.83
N GLN A 228 8.87 -14.19 25.44
CA GLN A 228 8.06 -13.12 24.84
C GLN A 228 8.79 -11.78 24.82
N SER A 229 9.58 -11.45 25.85
CA SER A 229 10.39 -10.23 25.86
C SER A 229 11.49 -10.26 24.81
N ASP A 230 12.14 -11.39 24.61
CA ASP A 230 13.20 -11.53 23.61
C ASP A 230 12.67 -11.38 22.19
N VAL A 231 11.51 -11.99 21.90
CA VAL A 231 10.84 -11.83 20.60
C VAL A 231 10.45 -10.38 20.34
N LEU A 232 9.94 -9.68 21.36
CA LEU A 232 9.56 -8.28 21.23
C LEU A 232 10.80 -7.38 21.06
N ALA A 233 11.88 -7.63 21.79
CA ALA A 233 13.13 -6.89 21.68
C ALA A 233 13.71 -7.01 20.27
N GLY A 234 13.80 -8.23 19.72
CA GLY A 234 14.27 -8.44 18.35
C GLY A 234 13.37 -7.79 17.29
N PHE A 235 12.05 -7.74 17.51
CA PHE A 235 11.14 -7.02 16.63
C PHE A 235 11.38 -5.49 16.65
N LEU A 236 11.61 -4.92 17.83
CA LEU A 236 11.88 -3.49 17.98
C LEU A 236 13.22 -3.08 17.38
N GLU A 237 14.26 -3.90 17.58
CA GLU A 237 15.59 -3.70 16.97
C GLU A 237 15.49 -3.72 15.44
N LYS A 238 14.86 -4.77 14.87
CA LYS A 238 14.63 -4.86 13.43
C LYS A 238 13.88 -3.65 12.87
N ARG A 239 12.90 -3.12 13.60
CA ARG A 239 12.13 -1.94 13.19
C ARG A 239 12.89 -0.62 13.38
N ALA A 240 13.89 -0.58 14.24
CA ALA A 240 14.81 0.56 14.35
C ALA A 240 15.78 0.55 13.15
N ASP A 241 16.33 -0.61 12.81
CA ASP A 241 17.23 -0.78 11.67
C ASP A 241 16.54 -0.46 10.34
N GLU A 242 15.29 -0.90 10.15
CA GLU A 242 14.50 -0.60 8.96
C GLU A 242 14.33 0.92 8.76
N ARG A 243 14.02 1.65 9.85
CA ARG A 243 13.91 3.13 9.80
C ARG A 243 15.25 3.80 9.53
N SER A 244 16.35 3.27 10.09
CA SER A 244 17.70 3.77 9.83
C SER A 244 18.08 3.61 8.36
N GLN A 245 17.80 2.44 7.78
CA GLN A 245 18.04 2.17 6.36
C GLN A 245 17.18 3.04 5.43
N GLU A 246 15.92 3.28 5.77
CA GLU A 246 15.05 4.17 5.01
C GLU A 246 15.57 5.62 5.02
N HIS A 247 16.01 6.12 6.18
CA HIS A 247 16.62 7.44 6.28
C HIS A 247 17.91 7.57 5.47
N GLU A 248 18.76 6.54 5.49
CA GLU A 248 20.00 6.51 4.72
C GLU A 248 19.72 6.49 3.20
N ARG A 249 18.73 5.71 2.75
CA ARG A 249 18.29 5.74 1.33
C ARG A 249 17.78 7.10 0.92
N SER A 250 16.94 7.73 1.75
CA SER A 250 16.43 9.09 1.47
C SER A 250 17.56 10.13 1.41
N ARG A 251 18.62 9.95 2.21
CA ARG A 251 19.81 10.81 2.15
C ARG A 251 20.56 10.60 0.84
N GLN A 252 20.80 9.35 0.44
CA GLN A 252 21.49 9.02 -0.81
C GLN A 252 20.73 9.53 -2.03
N GLU A 253 19.41 9.41 -2.05
CA GLU A 253 18.56 9.97 -3.12
C GLU A 253 18.73 11.48 -3.25
N ARG A 254 18.68 12.22 -2.13
CA ARG A 254 18.92 13.67 -2.13
C ARG A 254 20.32 14.05 -2.61
N GLU A 255 21.34 13.28 -2.23
CA GLU A 255 22.72 13.51 -2.68
C GLU A 255 22.87 13.21 -4.19
N MET A 256 22.20 12.18 -4.70
CA MET A 256 22.18 11.84 -6.12
C MET A 256 21.46 12.90 -6.95
N ASP A 257 20.30 13.37 -6.49
CA ASP A 257 19.56 14.47 -7.12
C ASP A 257 20.39 15.76 -7.15
N GLN A 258 21.02 16.10 -6.02
CA GLN A 258 21.88 17.27 -5.95
C GLN A 258 23.06 17.18 -6.92
N LYS A 259 23.69 16.00 -7.04
CA LYS A 259 24.76 15.74 -8.02
C LYS A 259 24.26 15.86 -9.45
N PHE A 260 23.09 15.30 -9.75
CA PHE A 260 22.48 15.38 -11.07
C PHE A 260 22.24 16.83 -11.49
N TRP A 261 21.57 17.63 -10.64
CA TRP A 261 21.31 19.04 -10.92
C TRP A 261 22.59 19.88 -11.02
N ALA A 262 23.59 19.59 -10.20
CA ALA A 262 24.89 20.26 -10.27
C ALA A 262 25.60 19.96 -11.61
N ALA A 263 25.58 18.70 -12.05
CA ALA A 263 26.16 18.30 -13.33
C ALA A 263 25.43 18.95 -14.51
N GLU A 264 24.10 18.98 -14.49
CA GLU A 264 23.31 19.60 -15.55
C GLU A 264 23.55 21.11 -15.63
N THR A 265 23.55 21.80 -14.49
CA THR A 265 23.88 23.23 -14.42
C THR A 265 25.31 23.51 -14.92
N ALA A 266 26.25 22.60 -14.69
CA ALA A 266 27.62 22.74 -15.19
C ALA A 266 27.68 22.60 -16.72
N LYS A 267 26.91 21.68 -17.31
CA LYS A 267 26.79 21.55 -18.78
C LYS A 267 26.19 22.81 -19.40
N ASP A 268 25.10 23.32 -18.85
CA ASP A 268 24.48 24.56 -19.32
C ASP A 268 25.45 25.73 -19.29
N ARG A 269 26.22 25.86 -18.21
CA ARG A 269 27.28 26.87 -18.10
C ARG A 269 28.40 26.68 -19.13
N ALA A 270 28.76 25.44 -19.44
CA ALA A 270 29.77 25.14 -20.45
C ALA A 270 29.28 25.54 -21.85
N LEU A 271 28.04 25.19 -22.21
CA LEU A 271 27.41 25.59 -23.48
C LEU A 271 27.34 27.11 -23.63
N LEU A 272 26.96 27.82 -22.57
CA LEU A 272 26.95 29.28 -22.59
C LEU A 272 28.37 29.84 -22.82
N ARG A 273 29.39 29.28 -22.16
CA ARG A 273 30.78 29.72 -22.39
C ARG A 273 31.21 29.49 -23.84
N GLU A 274 30.86 28.37 -24.44
CA GLU A 274 31.18 28.07 -25.84
C GLU A 274 30.52 29.08 -26.80
N LEU A 275 29.22 29.34 -26.62
CA LEU A 275 28.47 30.31 -27.43
C LEU A 275 29.03 31.73 -27.35
N PHE A 276 29.48 32.16 -26.17
CA PHE A 276 29.97 33.52 -25.97
C PHE A 276 31.49 33.69 -26.17
N SER A 277 32.26 32.60 -26.31
CA SER A 277 33.72 32.65 -26.53
C SER A 277 34.12 32.52 -28.01
N ALA A 278 33.21 32.14 -28.91
CA ALA A 278 33.48 31.93 -30.34
C ALA A 278 33.52 33.24 -31.17
N LYS A 279 34.11 34.32 -30.64
CA LYS A 279 34.12 35.65 -31.28
C LYS A 279 35.53 36.16 -31.57
#